data_AF-A0AAE0XTB7-F1
#
_entry.id   AF-A0AAE0XTB7-F1
#
_cell.length_a   1.000
_cell.length_b   1.000
_cell.length_c   1.000
_cell.angle_alpha   90.00
_cell.angle_beta   90.00
_cell.angle_gamma   90.00
#
_symmetry.space_group_name_H-M   'P 1'
#
loop_
_entity.id
_entity.type
_entity.pdbx_description
1 polymer ?
#
loop_
_entity_poly.entity_id
_entity_poly.type
_entity_poly.pdbx_seq_one_letter_code
_entity_poly.pdbx_strand_id
1 'polypeptide(L)'
;MDQSNPHIWRFSLRDLLAIIFLMSINLLVVVSEDVECINTPPGVRQMIRGVDITQLDLIPLQFKSDNGFKSPVIKFTCNEKRMYTAGSARYHLPDQLWHITNLPGGWHRADVHLYKTSSDVRSRMTQEVAGEGLNWRFSFSVSGSYAKFQQTLIGSEKYISDVSSFRSSKRVELKPAEDLGMDTIAERQLNAYVGTSGYQCDPAAYHKFINEFGTHYFSTGTFGGYLRSVYETDTEFFSTHTDEEVKAEARTIFIDGGGAGDSSAVSKQFKALSNEQLLFYGGNADLQSPGNVQSWQSTVDANPWLLSGTVKPISDLIRNDRKRSSMERAVEQHLMKAHLVELRRVLTSLKSKHGDSPEIKSNETVLAFLEDKPIWCVANEEVETAVTSINRLLSQYSTSTITTTEPTKSVENGNGHNVLTGTLLSLCLVGALIYCV
;
A
#
# COMPACT_ATOMS: atom_id res chain seq x y z
N MET A 1 -5.60 47.45 68.09
CA MET A 1 -4.32 46.96 68.63
C MET A 1 -4.34 45.45 68.45
N ASP A 2 -3.82 44.99 67.32
CA ASP A 2 -3.87 43.59 66.91
C ASP A 2 -2.41 43.13 66.73
N GLN A 3 -2.00 42.13 67.51
CA GLN A 3 -0.61 41.71 67.64
C GLN A 3 -0.27 40.69 66.54
N SER A 4 0.38 41.18 65.48
CA SER A 4 1.00 40.36 64.45
C SER A 4 2.17 39.56 65.04
N ASN A 5 2.02 38.24 65.11
CA ASN A 5 3.03 37.30 65.60
C ASN A 5 3.89 36.82 64.41
N PRO A 6 5.19 37.17 64.32
CA PRO A 6 6.02 36.73 63.20
C PRO A 6 6.40 35.26 63.35
N HIS A 7 5.82 34.40 62.53
CA HIS A 7 6.26 33.01 62.38
C HIS A 7 7.65 32.97 61.73
N ILE A 8 8.69 32.87 62.56
CA ILE A 8 10.08 32.65 62.14
C ILE A 8 10.21 31.16 61.77
N TRP A 9 10.14 30.86 60.48
CA TRP A 9 10.45 29.53 59.95
C TRP A 9 11.93 29.23 60.14
N ARG A 10 12.26 28.34 61.10
CA ARG A 10 13.60 27.78 61.25
C ARG A 10 13.80 26.70 60.20
N PHE A 11 14.34 27.06 59.04
CA PHE A 11 14.85 26.07 58.09
C PHE A 11 16.04 25.36 58.72
N SER A 12 15.98 24.02 58.79
CA SER A 12 17.10 23.21 59.24
C SER A 12 18.20 23.25 58.18
N LEU A 13 19.47 23.20 58.60
CA LEU A 13 20.61 23.05 57.68
C LEU A 13 20.43 21.83 56.75
N ARG A 14 19.68 20.80 57.19
CA ARG A 14 19.30 19.64 56.38
C ARG A 14 18.38 20.00 55.22
N ASP A 15 17.43 20.91 55.42
CA ASP A 15 16.50 21.34 54.37
C ASP A 15 17.23 22.18 53.32
N LEU A 16 18.17 23.02 53.76
CA LEU A 16 19.02 23.80 52.86
C LEU A 16 19.93 22.89 52.01
N LEU A 17 20.54 21.87 52.61
CA LEU A 17 21.35 20.90 51.89
C LEU A 17 20.53 20.03 50.92
N ALA A 18 19.31 19.65 51.29
CA ALA A 18 18.41 18.92 50.39
C ALA A 18 17.98 19.77 49.19
N ILE A 19 17.71 21.06 49.39
CA ILE A 19 17.40 22.00 48.31
C ILE A 19 18.62 22.21 47.40
N ILE A 20 19.83 22.38 47.97
CA ILE A 20 21.06 22.51 47.18
C ILE A 20 21.35 21.23 46.39
N PHE A 21 21.15 20.05 46.98
CA PHE A 21 21.31 18.76 46.31
C PHE A 21 20.28 18.57 45.18
N LEU A 22 19.02 18.94 45.40
CA LEU A 22 17.98 18.90 44.36
C LEU A 22 18.23 19.93 43.24
N MET A 23 18.72 21.13 43.57
CA MET A 23 19.09 22.12 42.55
C MET A 23 20.35 21.72 41.76
N SER A 24 21.32 21.05 42.40
CA SER A 24 22.52 20.56 41.70
C SER A 24 22.27 19.31 40.86
N ILE A 25 21.31 18.45 41.23
CA ILE A 25 20.85 17.35 40.38
C ILE A 25 20.11 17.87 39.13
N ASN A 26 19.31 18.93 39.26
CA ASN A 26 18.63 19.54 38.11
C ASN A 26 19.58 20.27 37.14
N LEU A 27 20.80 20.65 37.58
CA LEU A 27 21.76 21.39 36.75
C LEU A 27 22.61 20.50 35.83
N LEU A 28 22.57 19.17 35.99
CA LEU A 28 23.41 18.23 35.23
C LEU A 28 22.63 17.36 34.25
N VAL A 29 21.36 17.65 33.99
CA VAL A 29 20.69 17.14 32.79
C VAL A 29 21.15 17.99 31.62
N VAL A 30 22.37 17.72 31.14
CA VAL A 30 22.81 18.18 29.83
C VAL A 30 21.88 17.48 28.84
N VAL A 31 20.88 18.22 28.37
CA VAL A 31 20.06 17.79 27.23
C VAL A 31 21.02 17.75 26.05
N SER A 32 21.58 16.58 25.76
CA SER A 32 22.35 16.37 24.55
C SER A 32 21.39 16.61 23.39
N GLU A 33 21.63 17.66 22.62
CA GLU A 33 20.89 17.88 21.38
C GLU A 33 21.10 16.68 20.47
N ASP A 34 20.01 16.20 19.87
CA ASP A 34 20.06 15.10 18.91
C ASP A 34 20.90 15.49 17.70
N VAL A 35 21.92 14.69 17.40
CA VAL A 35 22.74 14.84 16.21
C VAL A 35 22.03 14.21 15.02
N GLU A 36 21.62 15.01 14.04
CA GLU A 36 20.97 14.51 12.82
C GLU A 36 21.95 13.72 11.93
N CYS A 37 21.47 12.64 11.33
CA CYS A 37 22.26 11.87 10.37
C CYS A 37 22.39 12.57 9.00
N ILE A 38 23.58 13.09 8.72
CA ILE A 38 23.87 13.78 7.45
C ILE A 38 24.00 12.82 6.25
N ASN A 39 24.71 11.70 6.41
CA ASN A 39 25.02 10.76 5.31
C ASN A 39 24.46 9.36 5.58
N THR A 40 23.13 9.20 5.49
CA THR A 40 22.46 7.91 5.70
C THR A 40 22.60 6.97 4.50
N PRO A 41 22.51 5.64 4.66
CA PRO A 41 22.43 4.71 3.54
C PRO A 41 21.35 5.14 2.52
N PRO A 42 21.60 5.00 1.20
CA PRO A 42 20.64 5.44 0.19
C PRO A 42 19.27 4.77 0.35
N GLY A 43 18.19 5.52 0.10
CA GLY A 43 16.80 5.04 0.17
C GLY A 43 16.18 5.01 1.57
N VAL A 44 16.95 4.83 2.64
CA VAL A 44 16.40 4.58 4.00
C VAL A 44 15.56 5.71 4.56
N ARG A 45 15.75 6.94 4.08
CA ARG A 45 14.90 8.10 4.44
C ARG A 45 13.44 7.95 3.99
N GLN A 46 13.13 7.03 3.08
CA GLN A 46 11.72 6.73 2.75
C GLN A 46 11.00 6.03 3.89
N MET A 47 11.70 5.27 4.74
CA MET A 47 11.07 4.52 5.85
C MET A 47 10.64 5.39 7.03
N ILE A 48 11.24 6.58 7.19
CA ILE A 48 10.84 7.50 8.26
C ILE A 48 9.59 8.31 7.92
N ARG A 49 9.12 8.22 6.68
CA ARG A 49 7.92 8.89 6.22
C ARG A 49 6.69 8.15 6.71
N GLY A 50 5.68 8.92 7.08
CA GLY A 50 4.34 8.42 7.21
C GLY A 50 3.77 7.94 5.88
N VAL A 51 2.78 7.07 5.94
CA VAL A 51 2.17 6.44 4.77
C VAL A 51 0.66 6.41 4.94
N ASP A 52 -0.08 6.97 3.99
CA ASP A 52 -1.51 6.73 3.87
C ASP A 52 -1.74 5.47 3.02
N ILE A 53 -2.06 4.34 3.68
CA ILE A 53 -2.27 3.06 3.00
C ILE A 53 -3.46 3.07 2.02
N THR A 54 -4.35 4.05 2.06
CA THR A 54 -5.43 4.18 1.07
C THR A 54 -4.91 4.69 -0.27
N GLN A 55 -3.83 5.46 -0.26
CA GLN A 55 -3.19 6.10 -1.42
C GLN A 55 -1.88 5.40 -1.80
N LEU A 56 -1.39 4.50 -0.96
CA LEU A 56 -0.08 3.88 -1.11
C LEU A 56 0.07 3.24 -2.50
N ASP A 57 1.14 3.62 -3.17
CA ASP A 57 1.52 3.08 -4.46
C ASP A 57 3.05 2.98 -4.49
N LEU A 58 3.56 1.82 -4.07
CA LEU A 58 5.01 1.61 -4.00
C LEU A 58 5.65 1.67 -5.38
N ILE A 59 4.94 1.18 -6.41
CA ILE A 59 5.44 1.02 -7.76
C ILE A 59 4.43 1.69 -8.71
N PRO A 60 4.37 3.04 -8.72
CA PRO A 60 3.30 3.74 -9.40
C PRO A 60 3.45 3.68 -10.93
N LEU A 61 2.37 3.35 -11.63
CA LEU A 61 2.30 3.40 -13.10
C LEU A 61 2.58 4.81 -13.67
N GLN A 62 2.43 5.85 -12.82
CA GLN A 62 2.66 7.25 -13.16
C GLN A 62 3.42 7.95 -12.02
N PHE A 63 4.63 8.45 -12.30
CA PHE A 63 5.48 9.09 -11.29
C PHE A 63 4.97 10.45 -10.77
N LYS A 64 3.94 11.03 -11.39
CA LYS A 64 3.43 12.38 -11.04
C LYS A 64 2.29 12.37 -10.03
N SER A 65 1.72 11.20 -9.70
CA SER A 65 0.61 11.10 -8.73
C SER A 65 1.10 11.06 -7.29
N ASP A 66 0.25 11.44 -6.34
CA ASP A 66 0.45 11.13 -4.93
C ASP A 66 0.55 9.60 -4.78
N ASN A 67 1.65 9.12 -4.18
CA ASN A 67 1.96 7.71 -3.99
C ASN A 67 1.72 7.26 -2.53
N GLY A 68 1.02 8.08 -1.75
CA GLY A 68 0.63 7.81 -0.37
C GLY A 68 1.72 8.10 0.66
N PHE A 69 2.95 8.44 0.27
CA PHE A 69 3.97 8.85 1.24
C PHE A 69 3.69 10.27 1.74
N LYS A 70 3.72 10.45 3.06
CA LYS A 70 3.38 11.69 3.78
C LYS A 70 4.61 12.28 4.46
N SER A 71 4.41 13.20 5.41
CA SER A 71 5.51 13.84 6.14
C SER A 71 6.25 12.85 7.05
N PRO A 72 7.52 13.12 7.43
CA PRO A 72 8.25 12.29 8.38
C PRO A 72 7.52 12.10 9.70
N VAL A 73 7.49 10.86 10.19
CA VAL A 73 6.88 10.47 11.47
C VAL A 73 7.91 9.94 12.45
N ILE A 74 9.10 9.60 11.96
CA ILE A 74 10.26 9.18 12.75
C ILE A 74 11.42 10.12 12.41
N LYS A 75 12.28 10.41 13.39
CA LYS A 75 13.50 11.19 13.18
C LYS A 75 14.72 10.28 13.20
N PHE A 76 15.63 10.45 12.24
CA PHE A 76 16.92 9.78 12.26
C PHE A 76 17.96 10.59 13.03
N THR A 77 18.51 9.97 14.07
CA THR A 77 19.61 10.49 14.89
C THR A 77 20.85 9.62 14.76
N CYS A 78 22.01 10.19 14.99
CA CYS A 78 23.32 9.54 14.90
C CYS A 78 24.14 9.77 16.16
N ASN A 79 23.48 9.74 17.31
CA ASN A 79 24.08 9.96 18.63
C ASN A 79 25.05 8.81 18.98
N GLU A 80 24.77 7.58 18.53
CA GLU A 80 25.62 6.41 18.76
C GLU A 80 26.86 6.38 17.84
N LYS A 81 26.97 7.31 16.87
CA LYS A 81 28.09 7.40 15.90
C LYS A 81 28.37 6.09 15.14
N ARG A 82 27.33 5.28 14.91
CA ARG A 82 27.45 4.02 14.17
C ARG A 82 27.68 4.26 12.69
N MET A 83 28.42 3.35 12.06
CA MET A 83 28.76 3.41 10.64
C MET A 83 28.32 2.13 9.93
N TYR A 84 27.85 2.26 8.70
CA TYR A 84 27.54 1.17 7.78
C TYR A 84 28.41 1.29 6.53
N THR A 85 29.01 0.19 6.08
CA THR A 85 29.86 0.14 4.90
C THR A 85 29.20 -0.71 3.82
N ALA A 86 29.07 -0.16 2.60
CA ALA A 86 28.61 -0.90 1.43
C ALA A 86 29.58 -0.68 0.26
N GLY A 87 30.33 -1.73 -0.08
CA GLY A 87 31.46 -1.59 -1.00
C GLY A 87 32.53 -0.67 -0.42
N SER A 88 32.94 0.34 -1.19
CA SER A 88 33.89 1.38 -0.75
C SER A 88 33.24 2.56 -0.02
N ALA A 89 31.91 2.67 -0.05
CA ALA A 89 31.19 3.79 0.54
C ALA A 89 30.92 3.55 2.04
N ARG A 90 31.00 4.62 2.84
CA ARG A 90 30.70 4.63 4.28
C ARG A 90 29.55 5.59 4.55
N TYR A 91 28.59 5.13 5.35
CA TYR A 91 27.38 5.85 5.72
C TYR A 91 27.24 5.90 7.24
N HIS A 92 26.59 6.92 7.76
CA HIS A 92 26.14 6.97 9.15
C HIS A 92 24.93 6.06 9.29
N LEU A 93 24.95 5.13 10.24
CA LEU A 93 23.84 4.22 10.48
C LEU A 93 22.91 4.83 11.55
N PRO A 94 21.70 5.32 11.22
CA PRO A 94 20.81 5.95 12.17
C PRO A 94 20.51 5.08 13.37
N ASP A 95 20.38 5.69 14.55
CA ASP A 95 20.13 5.00 15.82
C ASP A 95 18.80 4.22 15.79
N GLN A 96 17.84 4.64 14.95
CA GLN A 96 16.52 4.01 14.78
C GLN A 96 16.54 2.78 13.87
N LEU A 97 17.65 2.52 13.15
CA LEU A 97 17.80 1.30 12.37
C LEU A 97 18.29 0.17 13.29
N TRP A 98 17.60 -0.96 13.24
CA TRP A 98 18.00 -2.16 13.95
C TRP A 98 19.06 -2.93 13.14
N HIS A 99 18.71 -3.32 11.90
CA HIS A 99 19.60 -4.09 11.01
C HIS A 99 19.52 -3.62 9.55
N ILE A 100 20.63 -3.79 8.82
CA ILE A 100 20.69 -3.72 7.36
C ILE A 100 21.32 -5.02 6.88
N THR A 101 20.56 -5.81 6.12
CA THR A 101 21.01 -7.09 5.57
C THR A 101 21.09 -6.99 4.06
N ASN A 102 22.23 -7.34 3.48
CA ASN A 102 22.35 -7.42 2.03
C ASN A 102 21.60 -8.66 1.53
N LEU A 103 20.69 -8.49 0.58
CA LEU A 103 19.98 -9.61 -0.05
C LEU A 103 20.67 -9.96 -1.36
N PRO A 104 20.93 -11.26 -1.64
CA PRO A 104 21.41 -11.66 -2.95
C PRO A 104 20.31 -11.37 -3.98
N GLY A 105 20.64 -10.59 -5.01
CA GLY A 105 19.74 -10.25 -6.11
C GLY A 105 20.26 -10.75 -7.45
N GLY A 106 19.36 -11.14 -8.35
CA GLY A 106 19.67 -11.57 -9.71
C GLY A 106 18.50 -11.30 -10.65
N TRP A 107 18.78 -10.76 -11.82
CA TRP A 107 17.79 -10.30 -12.81
C TRP A 107 17.08 -11.42 -13.57
N HIS A 108 17.61 -12.64 -13.52
CA HIS A 108 17.17 -13.74 -14.38
C HIS A 108 15.83 -14.37 -13.99
N ARG A 109 15.15 -13.86 -12.95
CA ARG A 109 13.84 -14.37 -12.53
C ARG A 109 12.77 -13.30 -12.74
N ALA A 110 12.13 -13.36 -13.91
CA ALA A 110 10.93 -12.59 -14.19
C ALA A 110 9.71 -13.28 -13.56
N ASP A 111 9.07 -12.60 -12.62
CA ASP A 111 7.81 -13.03 -12.03
C ASP A 111 6.65 -12.45 -12.84
N VAL A 112 5.59 -13.23 -13.02
CA VAL A 112 4.41 -12.81 -13.77
C VAL A 112 3.18 -12.98 -12.91
N HIS A 113 2.46 -11.89 -12.69
CA HIS A 113 1.15 -11.90 -12.08
C HIS A 113 0.10 -11.57 -13.11
N LEU A 114 -0.99 -12.34 -13.09
CA LEU A 114 -2.14 -12.12 -13.96
C LEU A 114 -3.29 -11.62 -13.09
N TYR A 115 -3.80 -10.44 -13.41
CA TYR A 115 -4.96 -9.86 -12.75
C TYR A 115 -6.18 -9.96 -13.67
N LYS A 116 -7.23 -10.61 -13.16
CA LYS A 116 -8.55 -10.70 -13.82
C LYS A 116 -9.61 -9.94 -13.04
N THR A 117 -9.34 -9.63 -11.77
CA THR A 117 -10.24 -8.90 -10.89
C THR A 117 -9.50 -7.81 -10.10
N SER A 118 -10.23 -6.79 -9.65
CA SER A 118 -9.72 -5.76 -8.74
C SER A 118 -9.27 -6.33 -7.39
N SER A 119 -9.76 -7.51 -7.02
CA SER A 119 -9.34 -8.22 -5.81
C SER A 119 -7.93 -8.82 -5.97
N ASP A 120 -7.60 -9.33 -7.15
CA ASP A 120 -6.26 -9.86 -7.45
C ASP A 120 -5.20 -8.77 -7.29
N VAL A 121 -5.51 -7.57 -7.83
CA VAL A 121 -4.65 -6.40 -7.70
C VAL A 121 -4.44 -6.01 -6.24
N ARG A 122 -5.53 -5.88 -5.47
CA ARG A 122 -5.45 -5.49 -4.05
C ARG A 122 -4.64 -6.50 -3.26
N SER A 123 -4.92 -7.79 -3.44
CA SER A 123 -4.20 -8.88 -2.78
C SER A 123 -2.70 -8.79 -3.03
N ARG A 124 -2.31 -8.56 -4.28
CA ARG A 124 -0.91 -8.39 -4.64
C ARG A 124 -0.27 -7.15 -3.99
N MET A 125 -0.92 -5.99 -4.07
CA MET A 125 -0.42 -4.78 -3.41
C MET A 125 -0.30 -4.95 -1.89
N THR A 126 -1.22 -5.69 -1.25
CA THR A 126 -1.16 -6.02 0.18
C THR A 126 0.06 -6.90 0.50
N GLN A 127 0.36 -7.89 -0.35
CA GLN A 127 1.53 -8.76 -0.17
C GLN A 127 2.85 -7.98 -0.25
N GLU A 128 2.94 -6.97 -1.12
CA GLU A 128 4.14 -6.13 -1.29
C GLU A 128 4.49 -5.32 -0.03
N VAL A 129 3.50 -5.02 0.81
CA VAL A 129 3.67 -4.27 2.05
C VAL A 129 3.50 -5.12 3.31
N ALA A 130 3.44 -6.45 3.13
CA ALA A 130 3.20 -7.44 4.17
C ALA A 130 2.03 -7.02 5.09
N GLY A 131 0.93 -6.61 4.46
CA GLY A 131 -0.24 -6.13 5.18
C GLY A 131 -0.98 -7.25 5.91
N GLU A 132 -1.23 -7.06 7.21
CA GLU A 132 -1.92 -8.00 8.08
C GLU A 132 -3.10 -7.36 8.82
N GLY A 133 -4.19 -8.12 8.99
CA GLY A 133 -5.38 -7.71 9.75
C GLY A 133 -6.54 -7.19 8.89
N LEU A 134 -7.68 -6.94 9.54
CA LEU A 134 -8.94 -6.61 8.86
C LEU A 134 -8.92 -5.25 8.13
N ASN A 135 -8.08 -4.32 8.57
CA ASN A 135 -7.99 -2.97 8.00
C ASN A 135 -7.50 -2.96 6.54
N TRP A 136 -6.82 -4.02 6.10
CA TRP A 136 -6.31 -4.16 4.73
C TRP A 136 -7.38 -4.40 3.68
N ARG A 137 -8.61 -4.73 4.09
CA ARG A 137 -9.70 -4.86 3.14
C ARG A 137 -10.01 -3.55 2.41
N PHE A 138 -9.63 -2.39 2.94
CA PHE A 138 -9.86 -1.05 2.38
C PHE A 138 -8.58 -0.32 1.95
N SER A 139 -7.43 -1.01 1.94
CA SER A 139 -6.17 -0.39 1.48
C SER A 139 -6.21 -0.13 -0.02
N PHE A 140 -5.39 0.82 -0.47
CA PHE A 140 -5.16 1.19 -1.87
C PHE A 140 -6.38 1.72 -2.64
N SER A 141 -7.54 1.90 -1.98
CA SER A 141 -8.80 2.31 -2.62
C SER A 141 -8.67 3.54 -3.52
N VAL A 142 -7.82 4.50 -3.12
CA VAL A 142 -7.56 5.75 -3.85
C VAL A 142 -6.15 5.83 -4.46
N SER A 143 -5.41 4.72 -4.47
CA SER A 143 -4.12 4.62 -5.15
C SER A 143 -4.28 4.77 -6.67
N GLY A 144 -3.35 5.47 -7.31
CA GLY A 144 -3.37 5.74 -8.75
C GLY A 144 -3.29 4.47 -9.60
N SER A 145 -2.34 3.58 -9.30
CA SER A 145 -2.21 2.32 -10.03
C SER A 145 -3.39 1.39 -9.80
N TYR A 146 -3.89 1.32 -8.56
CA TYR A 146 -5.09 0.53 -8.24
C TYR A 146 -6.31 1.03 -9.04
N ALA A 147 -6.50 2.35 -9.09
CA ALA A 147 -7.56 2.98 -9.87
C ALA A 147 -7.50 2.63 -11.34
N LYS A 148 -6.30 2.75 -11.93
CA LYS A 148 -6.05 2.45 -13.34
C LYS A 148 -6.31 0.99 -13.65
N PHE A 149 -5.82 0.05 -12.83
CA PHE A 149 -6.07 -1.37 -13.03
C PHE A 149 -7.55 -1.72 -12.86
N GLN A 150 -8.22 -1.18 -11.84
CA GLN A 150 -9.66 -1.39 -11.66
C GLN A 150 -10.47 -0.89 -12.86
N GLN A 151 -10.12 0.29 -13.39
CA GLN A 151 -10.76 0.84 -14.59
C GLN A 151 -10.51 -0.06 -15.81
N THR A 152 -9.28 -0.54 -16.01
CA THR A 152 -8.96 -1.46 -17.11
C THR A 152 -9.75 -2.77 -16.97
N LEU A 153 -9.83 -3.38 -15.79
CA LEU A 153 -10.49 -4.67 -15.58
C LEU A 153 -12.03 -4.61 -15.67
N ILE A 154 -12.63 -3.51 -15.20
CA ILE A 154 -14.11 -3.37 -15.19
C ILE A 154 -14.60 -2.67 -16.46
N GLY A 155 -13.92 -1.58 -16.83
CA GLY A 155 -14.33 -0.68 -17.90
C GLY A 155 -13.84 -1.07 -19.29
N SER A 156 -12.76 -1.84 -19.41
CA SER A 156 -12.32 -2.40 -20.69
C SER A 156 -12.37 -3.93 -20.65
N GLU A 157 -12.60 -4.56 -21.79
CA GLU A 157 -12.59 -6.02 -21.92
C GLU A 157 -11.16 -6.53 -21.99
N LYS A 158 -10.38 -6.24 -20.93
CA LYS A 158 -8.95 -6.53 -20.84
C LYS A 158 -8.58 -7.14 -19.50
N TYR A 159 -7.63 -8.06 -19.53
CA TYR A 159 -6.91 -8.51 -18.35
C TYR A 159 -5.49 -7.96 -18.34
N ILE A 160 -4.84 -8.03 -17.19
CA ILE A 160 -3.55 -7.39 -16.97
C ILE A 160 -2.51 -8.44 -16.64
N SER A 161 -1.45 -8.53 -17.44
CA SER A 161 -0.24 -9.27 -17.07
C SER A 161 0.81 -8.29 -16.56
N ASP A 162 1.23 -8.46 -15.31
CA ASP A 162 2.23 -7.63 -14.63
C ASP A 162 3.49 -8.45 -14.44
N VAL A 163 4.48 -8.17 -15.29
CA VAL A 163 5.76 -8.86 -15.31
C VAL A 163 6.78 -8.00 -14.62
N SER A 164 7.53 -8.57 -13.68
CA SER A 164 8.57 -7.82 -13.00
C SER A 164 9.84 -8.63 -12.77
N SER A 165 10.95 -7.91 -12.71
CA SER A 165 12.23 -8.42 -12.22
C SER A 165 12.84 -7.38 -11.31
N PHE A 166 13.48 -7.84 -10.24
CA PHE A 166 14.06 -6.97 -9.24
C PHE A 166 15.50 -7.34 -8.96
N ARG A 167 16.29 -6.32 -8.66
CA ARG A 167 17.60 -6.44 -8.04
C ARG A 167 17.52 -5.83 -6.66
N SER A 168 17.18 -6.67 -5.68
CA SER A 168 17.29 -6.28 -4.28
C SER A 168 18.77 -6.24 -3.91
N SER A 169 19.19 -5.19 -3.24
CA SER A 169 20.53 -5.15 -2.64
C SER A 169 20.49 -5.11 -1.13
N LYS A 170 19.42 -4.57 -0.52
CA LYS A 170 19.36 -4.36 0.94
C LYS A 170 17.95 -4.51 1.49
N ARG A 171 17.85 -5.18 2.63
CA ARG A 171 16.70 -5.14 3.53
C ARG A 171 17.08 -4.33 4.76
N VAL A 172 16.21 -3.44 5.17
CA VAL A 172 16.41 -2.50 6.28
C VAL A 172 15.27 -2.68 7.27
N GLU A 173 15.60 -2.73 8.55
CA GLU A 173 14.65 -2.93 9.64
C GLU A 173 14.81 -1.82 10.66
N LEU A 174 13.70 -1.20 11.06
CA LEU A 174 13.67 -0.25 12.18
C LEU A 174 13.72 -1.00 13.51
N LYS A 175 14.09 -0.28 14.58
CA LYS A 175 13.88 -0.78 15.95
C LYS A 175 12.38 -1.03 16.22
N PRO A 176 12.03 -1.88 17.20
CA PRO A 176 10.64 -2.04 17.66
C PRO A 176 9.99 -0.71 18.05
N ALA A 177 8.67 -0.61 17.93
CA ALA A 177 7.93 0.65 18.13
C ALA A 177 8.14 1.25 19.53
N GLU A 178 8.38 0.42 20.54
CA GLU A 178 8.64 0.82 21.92
C GLU A 178 9.94 1.61 22.07
N ASP A 179 10.93 1.29 21.23
CA ASP A 179 12.23 1.95 21.15
C ASP A 179 12.26 3.08 20.10
N LEU A 180 11.19 3.22 19.32
CA LEU A 180 11.02 4.32 18.38
C LEU A 180 10.33 5.51 19.06
N GLY A 181 10.80 6.70 18.71
CA GLY A 181 10.12 7.95 19.01
C GLY A 181 9.46 8.51 17.76
N MET A 182 8.37 9.25 17.94
CA MET A 182 7.87 10.11 16.88
C MET A 182 8.85 11.26 16.62
N ASP A 183 8.88 11.75 15.39
CA ASP A 183 9.53 13.02 15.07
C ASP A 183 8.96 14.16 15.93
N THR A 184 9.79 15.13 16.31
CA THR A 184 9.39 16.23 17.20
C THR A 184 8.22 17.06 16.64
N ILE A 185 8.14 17.24 15.32
CA ILE A 185 7.04 17.96 14.67
C ILE A 185 5.77 17.09 14.70
N ALA A 186 5.88 15.81 14.35
CA ALA A 186 4.77 14.87 14.41
C ALA A 186 4.20 14.75 15.83
N GLU A 187 5.04 14.57 16.84
CA GLU A 187 4.64 14.48 18.24
C GLU A 187 3.98 15.78 18.72
N ARG A 188 4.54 16.94 18.37
CA ARG A 188 3.93 18.24 18.71
C ARG A 188 2.55 18.39 18.10
N GLN A 189 2.40 18.03 16.82
CA GLN A 189 1.11 18.11 16.13
C GLN A 189 0.11 17.09 16.67
N LEU A 190 0.55 15.87 17.00
CA LEU A 190 -0.27 14.90 17.71
C LEU A 190 -0.76 15.48 19.04
N ASN A 191 0.10 16.14 19.81
CA ASN A 191 -0.28 16.72 21.08
C ASN A 191 -1.19 17.95 20.95
N ALA A 192 -1.05 18.72 19.87
CA ALA A 192 -1.87 19.90 19.60
C ALA A 192 -3.25 19.55 19.01
N TYR A 193 -3.30 18.60 18.07
CA TYR A 193 -4.51 18.23 17.34
C TYR A 193 -5.28 17.12 18.05
N VAL A 194 -4.57 16.08 18.49
CA VAL A 194 -5.16 14.92 19.14
C VAL A 194 -5.22 15.19 20.65
N GLY A 195 -6.26 15.93 21.03
CA GLY A 195 -6.61 16.24 22.41
C GLY A 195 -6.93 14.98 23.23
N THR A 196 -7.16 15.17 24.53
CA THR A 196 -7.53 14.06 25.43
C THR A 196 -9.02 13.68 25.34
N SER A 197 -9.84 14.47 24.64
CA SER A 197 -11.29 14.26 24.52
C SER A 197 -11.64 13.01 23.70
N GLY A 198 -10.77 12.59 22.78
CA GLY A 198 -10.96 11.41 21.92
C GLY A 198 -11.54 11.75 20.54
N TYR A 199 -11.54 10.76 19.64
CA TYR A 199 -11.90 10.95 18.22
C TYR A 199 -13.34 11.45 18.01
N GLN A 200 -14.30 10.99 18.82
CA GLN A 200 -15.70 11.37 18.68
C GLN A 200 -15.95 12.86 18.98
N CYS A 201 -15.07 13.49 19.76
CA CYS A 201 -15.22 14.89 20.14
C CYS A 201 -14.58 15.85 19.12
N ASP A 202 -13.50 15.44 18.45
CA ASP A 202 -12.81 16.27 17.44
C ASP A 202 -12.24 15.44 16.28
N PRO A 203 -13.10 14.86 15.43
CA PRO A 203 -12.67 14.01 14.33
C PRO A 203 -11.88 14.77 13.26
N ALA A 204 -12.10 16.08 13.13
CA ALA A 204 -11.40 16.94 12.18
C ALA A 204 -9.91 17.05 12.51
N ALA A 205 -9.54 17.15 13.78
CA ALA A 205 -8.15 17.23 14.20
C ALA A 205 -7.36 15.93 13.92
N TYR A 206 -7.98 14.76 14.11
CA TYR A 206 -7.36 13.49 13.74
C TYR A 206 -7.20 13.36 12.22
N HIS A 207 -8.21 13.76 11.46
CA HIS A 207 -8.12 13.74 9.99
C HIS A 207 -7.01 14.67 9.48
N LYS A 208 -6.84 15.84 10.11
CA LYS A 208 -5.71 16.74 9.81
C LYS A 208 -4.36 16.06 10.06
N PHE A 209 -4.22 15.34 11.18
CA PHE A 209 -3.01 14.56 11.48
C PHE A 209 -2.78 13.45 10.45
N ILE A 210 -3.81 12.67 10.11
CA ILE A 210 -3.72 11.59 9.13
C ILE A 210 -3.36 12.12 7.73
N ASN A 211 -3.90 13.26 7.32
CA ASN A 211 -3.57 13.83 6.01
C ASN A 211 -2.10 14.29 5.93
N GLU A 212 -1.54 14.77 7.03
CA GLU A 212 -0.16 15.26 7.11
C GLU A 212 0.86 14.12 7.28
N PHE A 213 0.55 13.13 8.12
CA PHE A 213 1.49 12.08 8.56
C PHE A 213 1.08 10.67 8.15
N GLY A 214 -0.03 10.50 7.44
CA GLY A 214 -0.52 9.19 7.04
C GLY A 214 -1.15 8.40 8.18
N THR A 215 -1.40 7.12 7.90
CA THR A 215 -2.03 6.16 8.80
C THR A 215 -1.05 5.10 9.31
N HIS A 216 0.08 4.92 8.62
CA HIS A 216 1.07 3.87 8.86
C HIS A 216 2.51 4.40 8.67
N TYR A 217 3.50 3.57 8.96
CA TYR A 217 4.92 3.78 8.62
C TYR A 217 5.57 2.45 8.23
N PHE A 218 6.70 2.48 7.54
CA PHE A 218 7.45 1.25 7.23
C PHE A 218 8.32 0.82 8.41
N SER A 219 8.04 -0.35 8.99
CA SER A 219 8.91 -0.98 9.99
C SER A 219 10.05 -1.77 9.34
N THR A 220 9.83 -2.30 8.14
CA THR A 220 10.87 -2.91 7.31
C THR A 220 10.76 -2.40 5.88
N GLY A 221 11.88 -2.39 5.15
CA GLY A 221 11.92 -1.96 3.76
C GLY A 221 12.97 -2.75 2.97
N THR A 222 12.59 -3.20 1.79
CA THR A 222 13.49 -3.83 0.82
C THR A 222 13.80 -2.84 -0.29
N PHE A 223 15.08 -2.56 -0.48
CA PHE A 223 15.57 -1.54 -1.38
C PHE A 223 16.37 -2.15 -2.54
N GLY A 224 16.16 -1.59 -3.73
CA GLY A 224 16.84 -2.08 -4.92
C GLY A 224 16.39 -1.40 -6.20
N GLY A 225 16.58 -2.11 -7.31
CA GLY A 225 16.12 -1.72 -8.64
C GLY A 225 14.97 -2.61 -9.06
N TYR A 226 14.00 -2.05 -9.77
CA TYR A 226 12.81 -2.77 -10.23
C TYR A 226 12.54 -2.46 -11.69
N LEU A 227 12.37 -3.49 -12.50
CA LEU A 227 11.88 -3.38 -13.87
C LEU A 227 10.52 -4.05 -13.93
N ARG A 228 9.57 -3.38 -14.56
CA ARG A 228 8.19 -3.82 -14.63
C ARG A 228 7.65 -3.57 -16.04
N SER A 229 7.06 -4.59 -16.66
CA SER A 229 6.19 -4.42 -17.82
C SER A 229 4.76 -4.75 -17.43
N VAL A 230 3.84 -3.86 -17.78
CA VAL A 230 2.41 -4.09 -17.63
C VAL A 230 1.81 -4.26 -19.02
N TYR A 231 1.16 -5.41 -19.25
CA TYR A 231 0.46 -5.72 -20.49
C TYR A 231 -1.04 -5.68 -20.24
N GLU A 232 -1.75 -4.78 -20.91
CA GLU A 232 -3.22 -4.76 -20.96
C GLU A 232 -3.68 -5.54 -22.20
N THR A 233 -4.14 -6.77 -22.03
CA THR A 233 -4.44 -7.72 -23.11
C THR A 233 -5.95 -7.96 -23.23
N ASP A 234 -6.49 -7.89 -24.44
CA ASP A 234 -7.93 -8.11 -24.70
C ASP A 234 -8.39 -9.51 -24.25
N THR A 235 -9.58 -9.60 -23.67
CA THR A 235 -10.16 -10.87 -23.17
C THR A 235 -10.41 -11.89 -24.29
N GLU A 236 -10.50 -11.43 -25.54
CA GLU A 236 -10.55 -12.32 -26.71
C GLU A 236 -9.33 -13.26 -26.75
N PHE A 237 -8.13 -12.77 -26.44
CA PHE A 237 -6.92 -13.60 -26.43
C PHE A 237 -7.03 -14.72 -25.37
N PHE A 238 -7.63 -14.43 -24.22
CA PHE A 238 -7.86 -15.39 -23.14
C PHE A 238 -8.97 -16.41 -23.45
N SER A 239 -9.80 -16.17 -24.46
CA SER A 239 -10.82 -17.15 -24.87
C SER A 239 -10.23 -18.36 -25.60
N THR A 240 -9.01 -18.20 -26.14
CA THR A 240 -8.30 -19.23 -26.90
C THR A 240 -6.98 -19.67 -26.28
N HIS A 241 -6.55 -19.02 -25.18
CA HIS A 241 -5.29 -19.32 -24.49
C HIS A 241 -5.51 -19.52 -22.99
N THR A 242 -4.74 -20.42 -22.41
CA THR A 242 -4.68 -20.64 -20.97
C THR A 242 -3.88 -19.54 -20.27
N ASP A 243 -4.08 -19.38 -18.97
CA ASP A 243 -3.35 -18.40 -18.16
C ASP A 243 -1.83 -18.62 -18.19
N GLU A 244 -1.38 -19.88 -18.30
CA GLU A 244 0.05 -20.19 -18.36
C GLU A 244 0.66 -19.86 -19.72
N GLU A 245 -0.08 -20.03 -20.81
CA GLU A 245 0.36 -19.57 -22.15
C GLU A 245 0.48 -18.04 -22.17
N VAL A 246 -0.50 -17.31 -21.63
CA VAL A 246 -0.43 -15.84 -21.54
C VAL A 246 0.76 -15.38 -20.70
N LYS A 247 0.98 -16.01 -19.53
CA LYS A 247 2.14 -15.70 -18.68
C LYS A 247 3.46 -15.99 -19.40
N ALA A 248 3.54 -17.07 -20.18
CA ALA A 248 4.73 -17.40 -20.96
C ALA A 248 5.00 -16.35 -22.04
N GLU A 249 3.97 -15.90 -22.75
CA GLU A 249 4.06 -14.84 -23.77
C GLU A 249 4.55 -13.51 -23.15
N ALA A 250 3.91 -13.07 -22.05
CA ALA A 250 4.27 -11.84 -21.34
C ALA A 250 5.71 -11.90 -20.78
N ARG A 251 6.12 -13.04 -20.21
CA ARG A 251 7.48 -13.27 -19.72
C ARG A 251 8.50 -13.20 -20.85
N THR A 252 8.20 -13.80 -22.00
CA THR A 252 9.11 -13.86 -23.14
C THR A 252 9.37 -12.45 -23.67
N ILE A 253 8.31 -11.66 -23.95
CA ILE A 253 8.49 -10.25 -24.36
C ILE A 253 9.36 -9.48 -23.37
N PHE A 254 9.10 -9.63 -22.07
CA PHE A 254 9.84 -8.91 -21.04
C PHE A 254 11.34 -9.23 -21.04
N ILE A 255 11.71 -10.51 -21.19
CA ILE A 255 13.11 -10.93 -21.26
C ILE A 255 13.78 -10.40 -22.52
N ASP A 256 13.06 -10.39 -23.65
CA ASP A 256 13.57 -9.88 -24.92
C ASP A 256 13.78 -8.37 -24.88
N GLY A 257 12.82 -7.61 -24.35
CA GLY A 257 12.89 -6.15 -24.16
C GLY A 257 14.00 -5.72 -23.20
N GLY A 258 14.35 -6.59 -22.24
CA GLY A 258 15.51 -6.44 -21.36
C GLY A 258 16.87 -6.64 -22.05
N GLY A 259 16.90 -7.02 -23.33
CA GLY A 259 18.12 -7.28 -24.11
C GLY A 259 18.70 -8.69 -23.94
N ALA A 260 17.92 -9.65 -23.41
CA ALA A 260 18.40 -10.99 -23.07
C ALA A 260 17.74 -12.13 -23.87
N GLY A 261 16.79 -11.87 -24.76
CA GLY A 261 16.06 -12.93 -25.48
C GLY A 261 15.65 -12.59 -26.92
N ASP A 262 15.12 -13.59 -27.62
CA ASP A 262 14.65 -13.52 -29.01
C ASP A 262 13.11 -13.39 -29.07
N SER A 263 12.64 -12.20 -29.44
CA SER A 263 11.21 -11.87 -29.60
C SER A 263 10.47 -12.59 -30.72
N SER A 264 11.15 -13.43 -31.49
CA SER A 264 10.55 -14.28 -32.50
C SER A 264 9.63 -15.36 -31.91
N ALA A 265 9.83 -15.72 -30.64
CA ALA A 265 9.04 -16.75 -29.96
C ALA A 265 7.64 -16.31 -29.53
N VAL A 266 7.36 -15.00 -29.51
CA VAL A 266 6.08 -14.46 -29.04
C VAL A 266 5.06 -14.40 -30.17
N SER A 267 3.84 -14.88 -29.92
CA SER A 267 2.80 -14.90 -30.96
C SER A 267 2.47 -13.48 -31.46
N LYS A 268 2.27 -13.38 -32.79
CA LYS A 268 1.83 -12.11 -33.42
C LYS A 268 0.50 -11.63 -32.86
N GLN A 269 -0.36 -12.56 -32.46
CA GLN A 269 -1.67 -12.27 -31.90
C GLN A 269 -1.55 -11.61 -30.53
N PHE A 270 -0.71 -12.12 -29.63
CA PHE A 270 -0.49 -11.50 -28.32
C PHE A 270 0.01 -10.06 -28.46
N LYS A 271 0.99 -9.82 -29.36
CA LYS A 271 1.51 -8.47 -29.65
C LYS A 271 0.44 -7.52 -30.23
N ALA A 272 -0.49 -8.04 -31.02
CA ALA A 272 -1.55 -7.24 -31.64
C ALA A 272 -2.68 -6.89 -30.66
N LEU A 273 -2.96 -7.77 -29.70
CA LEU A 273 -4.07 -7.64 -28.74
C LEU A 273 -3.62 -7.15 -27.35
N SER A 274 -2.35 -6.76 -27.21
CA SER A 274 -1.80 -6.26 -25.94
C SER A 274 -1.18 -4.88 -26.11
N ASN A 275 -1.38 -4.03 -25.11
CA ASN A 275 -0.63 -2.78 -24.97
C ASN A 275 0.38 -2.93 -23.84
N GLU A 276 1.65 -2.56 -24.09
CA GLU A 276 2.73 -2.65 -23.11
C GLU A 276 3.06 -1.27 -22.50
N GLN A 277 3.32 -1.27 -21.20
CA GLN A 277 3.99 -0.18 -20.50
C GLN A 277 5.21 -0.71 -19.74
N LEU A 278 6.42 -0.33 -20.17
CA LEU A 278 7.68 -0.65 -19.49
C LEU A 278 8.09 0.47 -18.53
N LEU A 279 8.47 0.10 -17.30
CA LEU A 279 8.74 1.01 -16.19
C LEU A 279 10.00 0.57 -15.43
N PHE A 280 10.81 1.54 -15.02
CA PHE A 280 12.06 1.35 -14.29
C PHE A 280 12.03 2.15 -12.98
N TYR A 281 12.42 1.53 -11.87
CA TYR A 281 12.42 2.17 -10.55
C TYR A 281 13.78 2.01 -9.86
N GLY A 282 14.28 3.12 -9.34
CA GLY A 282 15.65 3.24 -8.83
C GLY A 282 16.66 3.51 -9.95
N GLY A 283 17.93 3.63 -9.56
CA GLY A 283 19.02 3.97 -10.47
C GLY A 283 18.91 5.37 -11.08
N ASN A 284 19.64 5.60 -12.17
CA ASN A 284 19.59 6.83 -12.94
C ASN A 284 18.48 6.76 -14.00
N ALA A 285 17.54 7.70 -13.94
CA ALA A 285 16.42 7.80 -14.87
C ALA A 285 16.84 7.94 -16.35
N ASP A 286 17.98 8.56 -16.62
CA ASP A 286 18.45 8.80 -18.00
C ASP A 286 18.90 7.51 -18.71
N LEU A 287 19.10 6.42 -17.97
CA LEU A 287 19.55 5.12 -18.49
C LEU A 287 18.38 4.14 -18.71
N GLN A 288 17.13 4.59 -18.51
CA GLN A 288 15.93 3.78 -18.59
C GLN A 288 15.44 3.57 -20.03
N SER A 289 16.31 3.08 -20.91
CA SER A 289 15.94 2.71 -22.28
C SER A 289 16.11 1.21 -22.51
N PRO A 290 15.27 0.60 -23.38
CA PRO A 290 15.49 -0.77 -23.84
C PRO A 290 16.94 -0.95 -24.33
N GLY A 291 17.60 -2.06 -23.94
CA GLY A 291 19.00 -2.34 -24.26
C GLY A 291 20.06 -1.71 -23.33
N ASN A 292 19.69 -0.78 -22.43
CA ASN A 292 20.61 -0.17 -21.47
C ASN A 292 20.43 -0.67 -20.02
N VAL A 293 19.70 -1.78 -19.84
CA VAL A 293 19.39 -2.35 -18.51
C VAL A 293 20.65 -2.58 -17.69
N GLN A 294 21.73 -3.10 -18.29
CA GLN A 294 23.00 -3.35 -17.60
C GLN A 294 23.64 -2.06 -17.06
N SER A 295 23.59 -0.98 -17.85
CA SER A 295 24.13 0.33 -17.47
C SER A 295 23.30 0.94 -16.35
N TRP A 296 21.97 0.96 -16.49
CA TRP A 296 21.06 1.42 -15.44
C TRP A 296 21.23 0.62 -14.14
N GLN A 297 21.35 -0.71 -14.25
CA GLN A 297 21.53 -1.60 -13.10
C GLN A 297 22.72 -1.20 -12.23
N SER A 298 23.85 -0.81 -12.81
CA SER A 298 25.05 -0.41 -12.06
C SER A 298 24.83 0.80 -11.15
N THR A 299 23.81 1.62 -11.44
CA THR A 299 23.48 2.84 -10.70
C THR A 299 22.49 2.63 -9.55
N VAL A 300 21.85 1.45 -9.48
CA VAL A 300 20.80 1.14 -8.50
C VAL A 300 21.30 1.27 -7.06
N ASP A 301 22.52 0.83 -6.77
CA ASP A 301 23.04 0.84 -5.39
C ASP A 301 23.22 2.27 -4.83
N ALA A 302 23.38 3.27 -5.71
CA ALA A 302 23.49 4.68 -5.34
C ALA A 302 22.11 5.36 -5.20
N ASN A 303 21.09 4.88 -5.92
CA ASN A 303 19.74 5.43 -5.88
C ASN A 303 18.68 4.32 -5.85
N PRO A 304 18.58 3.54 -4.76
CA PRO A 304 17.65 2.43 -4.71
C PRO A 304 16.22 2.93 -4.46
N TRP A 305 15.26 2.16 -4.95
CA TRP A 305 13.83 2.34 -4.73
C TRP A 305 13.32 1.44 -3.60
N LEU A 306 12.29 1.86 -2.86
CA LEU A 306 11.60 1.00 -1.88
C LEU A 306 10.66 0.06 -2.62
N LEU A 307 11.05 -1.21 -2.73
CA LEU A 307 10.36 -2.22 -3.54
C LEU A 307 9.19 -2.87 -2.80
N SER A 308 9.39 -3.12 -1.52
CA SER A 308 8.47 -3.83 -0.64
C SER A 308 8.85 -3.56 0.81
N GLY A 309 8.02 -3.94 1.75
CA GLY A 309 8.32 -3.78 3.16
C GLY A 309 7.23 -4.33 4.05
N THR A 310 7.34 -4.04 5.33
CA THR A 310 6.24 -4.24 6.29
C THR A 310 5.83 -2.87 6.77
N VAL A 311 4.55 -2.54 6.64
CA VAL A 311 4.01 -1.33 7.27
C VAL A 311 3.34 -1.66 8.59
N LYS A 312 3.42 -0.72 9.53
CA LYS A 312 2.79 -0.79 10.85
C LYS A 312 1.93 0.44 11.10
N PRO A 313 0.82 0.31 11.85
CA PRO A 313 -0.04 1.45 12.18
C PRO A 313 0.73 2.56 12.89
N ILE A 314 0.45 3.82 12.55
CA ILE A 314 1.08 4.97 13.22
C ILE A 314 0.69 5.07 14.70
N SER A 315 -0.42 4.43 15.09
CA SER A 315 -0.86 4.31 16.48
C SER A 315 0.15 3.55 17.36
N ASP A 316 0.95 2.66 16.79
CA ASP A 316 1.99 1.91 17.53
C ASP A 316 3.04 2.85 18.13
N LEU A 317 3.30 4.00 17.49
CA LEU A 317 4.23 5.02 17.96
C LEU A 317 3.63 5.93 19.04
N ILE A 318 2.33 5.81 19.36
CA ILE A 318 1.64 6.64 20.34
C ILE A 318 1.68 5.94 21.71
N ARG A 319 2.37 6.53 22.69
CA ARG A 319 2.51 5.94 24.04
C ARG A 319 1.25 6.01 24.90
N ASN A 320 0.42 7.03 24.71
CA ASN A 320 -0.81 7.19 25.49
C ASN A 320 -1.93 6.30 24.92
N ASP A 321 -2.36 5.30 25.66
CA ASP A 321 -3.34 4.30 25.19
C ASP A 321 -4.68 4.92 24.73
N ARG A 322 -5.18 5.96 25.43
CA ARG A 322 -6.43 6.62 25.03
C ARG A 322 -6.28 7.35 23.67
N LYS A 323 -5.14 8.03 23.46
CA LYS A 323 -4.83 8.65 22.16
C LYS A 323 -4.62 7.60 21.08
N ARG A 324 -3.93 6.50 21.40
CA ARG A 324 -3.70 5.36 20.52
C ARG A 324 -5.02 4.78 20.00
N SER A 325 -5.92 4.37 20.89
CA SER A 325 -7.23 3.80 20.48
C SER A 325 -8.11 4.79 19.72
N SER A 326 -8.01 6.08 20.05
CA SER A 326 -8.73 7.11 19.27
C SER A 326 -8.14 7.28 17.87
N MET A 327 -6.82 7.19 17.72
CA MET A 327 -6.15 7.22 16.43
C MET A 327 -6.51 5.99 15.59
N GLU A 328 -6.51 4.79 16.18
CA GLU A 328 -6.94 3.56 15.50
C GLU A 328 -8.35 3.71 14.91
N ARG A 329 -9.29 4.24 15.71
CA ARG A 329 -10.65 4.53 15.24
C ARG A 329 -10.67 5.58 14.13
N ALA A 330 -9.87 6.64 14.25
CA ALA A 330 -9.78 7.68 13.22
C ALA A 330 -9.24 7.11 11.89
N VAL A 331 -8.23 6.25 11.96
CA VAL A 331 -7.68 5.53 10.81
C VAL A 331 -8.74 4.64 10.19
N GLU A 332 -9.45 3.81 10.97
CA GLU A 332 -10.52 2.95 10.45
C GLU A 332 -11.57 3.75 9.65
N GLN A 333 -12.03 4.88 10.19
CA GLN A 333 -12.99 5.76 9.51
C GLN A 333 -12.40 6.40 8.24
N HIS A 334 -11.12 6.78 8.26
CA HIS A 334 -10.41 7.26 7.07
C HIS A 334 -10.36 6.21 5.96
N LEU A 335 -10.05 4.95 6.31
CA LEU A 335 -10.01 3.83 5.36
C LEU A 335 -11.39 3.57 4.75
N MET A 336 -12.45 3.56 5.56
CA MET A 336 -13.83 3.38 5.07
C MET A 336 -14.23 4.48 4.09
N LYS A 337 -13.93 5.74 4.40
CA LYS A 337 -14.24 6.86 3.50
C LYS A 337 -13.49 6.74 2.17
N ALA A 338 -12.22 6.36 2.20
CA ALA A 338 -11.46 6.12 0.97
C ALA A 338 -12.06 4.95 0.15
N HIS A 339 -12.58 3.92 0.82
CA HIS A 339 -13.27 2.83 0.15
C HIS A 339 -14.59 3.25 -0.52
N LEU A 340 -15.36 4.18 0.08
CA LEU A 340 -16.55 4.73 -0.59
C LEU A 340 -16.20 5.39 -1.93
N VAL A 341 -15.07 6.12 -2.00
CA VAL A 341 -14.57 6.71 -3.25
C VAL A 341 -14.27 5.65 -4.31
N GLU A 342 -13.70 4.52 -3.90
CA GLU A 342 -13.50 3.38 -4.78
C GLU A 342 -14.83 2.80 -5.27
N LEU A 343 -15.79 2.54 -4.38
CA LEU A 343 -17.09 1.98 -4.76
C LEU A 343 -17.81 2.87 -5.77
N ARG A 344 -17.69 4.20 -5.62
CA ARG A 344 -18.19 5.17 -6.60
C ARG A 344 -17.51 5.04 -7.95
N ARG A 345 -16.19 4.84 -7.99
CA ARG A 345 -15.43 4.59 -9.23
C ARG A 345 -15.87 3.30 -9.92
N VAL A 346 -16.12 2.23 -9.15
CA VAL A 346 -16.66 0.96 -9.65
C VAL A 346 -18.03 1.18 -10.31
N LEU A 347 -18.97 1.84 -9.63
CA LEU A 347 -20.30 2.13 -10.19
C LEU A 347 -20.22 2.99 -11.46
N THR A 348 -19.34 3.99 -11.47
CA THR A 348 -19.12 4.84 -12.65
C THR A 348 -18.64 4.00 -13.84
N SER A 349 -17.75 3.04 -13.60
CA SER A 349 -17.21 2.15 -14.63
C SER A 349 -18.29 1.20 -15.16
N LEU A 350 -19.11 0.62 -14.27
CA LEU A 350 -20.26 -0.21 -14.63
C LEU A 350 -21.29 0.57 -15.45
N LYS A 351 -21.64 1.78 -15.01
CA LYS A 351 -22.57 2.67 -15.70
C LYS A 351 -22.08 3.05 -17.10
N SER A 352 -20.78 3.34 -17.24
CA SER A 352 -20.18 3.63 -18.54
C SER A 352 -20.26 2.43 -19.50
N LYS A 353 -20.15 1.21 -18.98
CA LYS A 353 -20.11 -0.02 -19.80
C LYS A 353 -21.50 -0.57 -20.12
N HIS A 354 -22.43 -0.52 -19.15
CA HIS A 354 -23.73 -1.19 -19.23
C HIS A 354 -24.91 -0.21 -19.25
N GLY A 355 -24.66 1.10 -19.18
CA GLY A 355 -25.69 2.13 -19.11
C GLY A 355 -26.30 2.27 -17.71
N ASP A 356 -27.36 3.07 -17.64
CA ASP A 356 -28.09 3.39 -16.40
C ASP A 356 -29.14 2.30 -16.08
N SER A 357 -28.80 1.34 -15.21
CA SER A 357 -29.78 0.40 -14.66
C SER A 357 -30.43 0.91 -13.35
N PRO A 358 -31.65 0.45 -13.01
CA PRO A 358 -32.27 0.75 -11.71
C PRO A 358 -31.39 0.36 -10.52
N GLU A 359 -30.66 -0.75 -10.63
CA GLU A 359 -29.78 -1.25 -9.58
C GLU A 359 -28.53 -0.36 -9.40
N ILE A 360 -27.94 0.14 -10.49
CA ILE A 360 -26.82 1.10 -10.43
C ILE A 360 -27.30 2.38 -9.74
N LYS A 361 -28.45 2.94 -10.15
CA LYS A 361 -29.02 4.16 -9.53
C LYS A 361 -29.32 3.99 -8.04
N SER A 362 -29.81 2.82 -7.65
CA SER A 362 -30.06 2.48 -6.24
C SER A 362 -28.75 2.51 -5.44
N ASN A 363 -27.68 1.87 -5.93
CA ASN A 363 -26.38 1.88 -5.27
C ASN A 363 -25.71 3.27 -5.29
N GLU A 364 -25.88 4.06 -6.34
CA GLU A 364 -25.43 5.47 -6.38
C GLU A 364 -26.10 6.28 -5.26
N THR A 365 -27.40 6.08 -5.03
CA THR A 365 -28.16 6.74 -3.96
C THR A 365 -27.64 6.34 -2.57
N VAL A 366 -27.41 5.05 -2.34
CA VAL A 366 -26.84 4.54 -1.08
C VAL A 366 -25.46 5.13 -0.82
N LEU A 367 -24.56 5.11 -1.82
CA LEU A 367 -23.22 5.69 -1.66
C LEU A 367 -23.28 7.20 -1.42
N ALA A 368 -24.17 7.93 -2.10
CA ALA A 368 -24.31 9.38 -1.88
C ALA A 368 -24.76 9.68 -0.44
N PHE A 369 -25.67 8.88 0.10
CA PHE A 369 -26.07 8.97 1.50
C PHE A 369 -24.92 8.69 2.45
N LEU A 370 -24.11 7.65 2.21
CA LEU A 370 -22.96 7.32 3.06
C LEU A 370 -21.83 8.37 2.99
N GLU A 371 -21.59 8.95 1.82
CA GLU A 371 -20.56 9.98 1.62
C GLU A 371 -20.93 11.32 2.28
N ASP A 372 -22.22 11.65 2.38
CA ASP A 372 -22.72 12.87 3.03
C ASP A 372 -22.69 12.78 4.57
N LYS A 373 -22.65 11.54 5.12
CA LYS A 373 -22.55 11.37 6.57
C LYS A 373 -21.25 11.97 7.12
N PRO A 374 -21.29 12.58 8.32
CA PRO A 374 -20.09 12.95 9.04
C PRO A 374 -19.17 11.74 9.21
N ILE A 375 -17.85 11.97 9.13
CA ILE A 375 -16.83 10.89 9.11
C ILE A 375 -16.98 9.94 10.30
N TRP A 376 -17.42 10.42 11.46
CA TRP A 376 -17.58 9.61 12.67
C TRP A 376 -18.91 8.85 12.78
N CYS A 377 -19.81 9.01 11.81
CA CYS A 377 -21.16 8.44 11.80
C CYS A 377 -21.33 7.29 10.80
N VAL A 378 -20.32 6.97 9.99
CA VAL A 378 -20.39 5.86 9.04
C VAL A 378 -20.16 4.56 9.80
N ALA A 379 -21.19 3.73 9.92
CA ALA A 379 -21.08 2.44 10.55
C ALA A 379 -20.47 1.41 9.58
N ASN A 380 -19.59 0.55 10.09
CA ASN A 380 -18.91 -0.47 9.30
C ASN A 380 -19.91 -1.38 8.56
N GLU A 381 -21.01 -1.74 9.23
CA GLU A 381 -22.08 -2.58 8.68
C GLU A 381 -22.77 -1.96 7.46
N GLU A 382 -22.92 -0.62 7.43
CA GLU A 382 -23.52 0.09 6.30
C GLU A 382 -22.60 0.07 5.09
N VAL A 383 -21.29 0.26 5.30
CA VAL A 383 -20.27 0.14 4.26
C VAL A 383 -20.24 -1.29 3.72
N GLU A 384 -20.22 -2.30 4.57
CA GLU A 384 -20.22 -3.72 4.17
C GLU A 384 -21.48 -4.10 3.38
N THR A 385 -22.63 -3.53 3.74
CA THR A 385 -23.87 -3.70 2.98
C THR A 385 -23.74 -3.12 1.57
N ALA A 386 -23.16 -1.92 1.44
CA ALA A 386 -22.90 -1.31 0.14
C ALA A 386 -21.90 -2.12 -0.69
N VAL A 387 -20.80 -2.59 -0.08
CA VAL A 387 -19.80 -3.46 -0.70
C VAL A 387 -20.45 -4.73 -1.25
N THR A 388 -21.23 -5.42 -0.43
CA THR A 388 -21.92 -6.67 -0.80
C THR A 388 -22.87 -6.43 -1.97
N SER A 389 -23.66 -5.35 -1.94
CA SER A 389 -24.59 -4.99 -3.00
C SER A 389 -23.87 -4.72 -4.33
N ILE A 390 -22.76 -3.97 -4.31
CA ILE A 390 -21.98 -3.64 -5.50
C ILE A 390 -21.24 -4.86 -6.07
N ASN A 391 -20.68 -5.71 -5.21
CA ASN A 391 -20.04 -6.96 -5.64
C ASN A 391 -21.04 -7.91 -6.32
N ARG A 392 -22.27 -7.97 -5.82
CA ARG A 392 -23.35 -8.73 -6.48
C ARG A 392 -23.63 -8.20 -7.89
N LEU A 393 -23.62 -6.88 -8.09
CA LEU A 393 -23.76 -6.29 -9.42
C LEU A 393 -22.60 -6.65 -10.34
N LEU A 394 -21.36 -6.56 -9.85
CA LEU A 394 -20.18 -6.97 -10.63
C LEU A 394 -20.32 -8.43 -11.11
N SER A 395 -20.69 -9.36 -10.22
CA SER A 395 -20.90 -10.76 -10.60
C SER A 395 -22.00 -10.94 -11.64
N GLN A 396 -23.12 -10.20 -11.53
CA GLN A 396 -24.21 -10.25 -12.50
C GLN A 396 -23.75 -9.81 -13.90
N TYR A 397 -23.00 -8.69 -14.00
CA TYR A 397 -22.54 -8.20 -15.30
C TYR A 397 -21.41 -9.04 -15.91
N SER A 398 -20.54 -9.64 -15.10
CA SER A 398 -19.47 -10.51 -15.60
C SER A 398 -20.00 -11.81 -16.23
N THR A 399 -21.16 -12.32 -15.81
CA THR A 399 -21.73 -13.57 -16.34
C THR A 399 -22.49 -13.38 -17.65
N SER A 400 -23.06 -12.19 -17.88
CA SER A 400 -23.84 -11.91 -19.10
C SER A 400 -23.02 -11.92 -20.40
N THR A 401 -21.69 -11.75 -20.32
CA THR A 401 -20.83 -11.68 -21.51
C THR A 401 -20.53 -13.05 -22.13
N ILE A 402 -20.77 -14.17 -21.43
CA ILE A 402 -20.37 -15.52 -21.89
C ILE A 402 -21.51 -16.28 -22.59
N THR A 403 -22.70 -15.69 -22.75
CA THR A 403 -23.77 -16.28 -23.58
C THR A 403 -23.56 -15.95 -25.06
N THR A 404 -22.39 -16.27 -25.59
CA THR A 404 -22.25 -16.47 -27.05
C THR A 404 -23.10 -17.68 -27.41
N THR A 405 -24.20 -17.42 -28.11
CA THR A 405 -24.97 -18.40 -28.86
C THR A 405 -24.00 -19.33 -29.58
N GLU A 406 -23.87 -20.58 -29.10
CA GLU A 406 -23.28 -21.63 -29.91
C GLU A 406 -24.00 -21.60 -31.26
N PRO A 407 -23.29 -21.40 -32.39
CA PRO A 407 -23.90 -21.65 -33.67
C PRO A 407 -24.30 -23.11 -33.66
N THR A 408 -25.61 -23.38 -33.61
CA THR A 408 -26.17 -24.69 -33.89
C THR A 408 -25.67 -25.11 -35.27
N LYS A 409 -24.56 -25.84 -35.30
CA LYS A 409 -24.20 -26.64 -36.46
C LYS A 409 -25.34 -27.62 -36.63
N SER A 410 -26.16 -27.40 -37.65
CA SER A 410 -27.04 -28.42 -38.19
C SER A 410 -26.17 -29.59 -38.61
N VAL A 411 -26.01 -30.56 -37.69
CA VAL A 411 -25.42 -31.86 -38.00
C VAL A 411 -26.45 -32.56 -38.89
N GLU A 412 -26.18 -32.58 -40.19
CA GLU A 412 -26.83 -33.54 -41.08
C GLU A 412 -26.45 -34.95 -40.64
N ASN A 413 -27.50 -35.73 -40.35
CA ASN A 413 -27.43 -37.11 -39.87
C ASN A 413 -26.60 -38.01 -40.80
N GLY A 414 -25.63 -38.70 -40.20
CA GLY A 414 -24.92 -39.83 -40.80
C GLY A 414 -24.52 -40.86 -39.75
N ASN A 415 -25.44 -41.78 -39.45
CA ASN A 415 -25.26 -43.10 -38.81
C ASN A 415 -24.43 -43.23 -37.52
N GLY A 416 -25.17 -43.31 -36.40
CA GLY A 416 -25.26 -44.52 -35.58
C GLY A 416 -24.02 -44.97 -34.81
N HIS A 417 -23.90 -44.53 -33.55
CA HIS A 417 -23.41 -45.35 -32.43
C HIS A 417 -23.84 -44.74 -31.08
N ASN A 418 -24.44 -45.56 -30.21
CA ASN A 418 -24.89 -45.19 -28.87
C ASN A 418 -23.70 -44.93 -27.93
N VAL A 419 -23.64 -43.75 -27.32
CA VAL A 419 -22.79 -43.48 -26.15
C VAL A 419 -23.63 -42.70 -25.12
N LEU A 420 -23.69 -43.24 -23.89
CA LEU A 420 -24.33 -42.62 -22.73
C LEU A 420 -23.62 -41.31 -22.37
N THR A 421 -24.37 -40.22 -22.24
CA THR A 421 -23.93 -38.98 -21.62
C THR A 421 -24.50 -38.86 -20.21
N GLY A 422 -23.61 -38.85 -19.21
CA GLY A 422 -23.91 -38.48 -17.83
C GLY A 422 -23.78 -36.97 -17.66
N THR A 423 -24.88 -36.33 -17.29
CA THR A 423 -24.95 -34.89 -17.01
C THR A 423 -24.41 -34.62 -15.59
N LEU A 424 -23.29 -33.92 -15.49
CA LEU A 424 -22.78 -33.38 -14.22
C LEU A 424 -23.17 -31.90 -14.14
N LEU A 425 -24.23 -31.62 -13.37
CA LEU A 425 -24.57 -30.26 -12.94
C LEU A 425 -23.55 -29.85 -11.86
N SER A 426 -22.74 -28.84 -12.17
CA SER A 426 -21.88 -28.17 -11.19
C SER A 426 -22.71 -27.10 -10.45
N LEU A 427 -23.01 -27.34 -9.17
CA LEU A 427 -23.60 -26.36 -8.27
C LEU A 427 -22.49 -25.43 -7.73
N CYS A 428 -22.54 -24.15 -8.07
CA CYS A 428 -21.82 -23.10 -7.34
C CYS A 428 -22.48 -22.90 -5.97
N LEU A 429 -21.83 -23.43 -4.92
CA LEU A 429 -22.17 -23.11 -3.53
C LEU A 429 -21.56 -21.74 -3.16
N VAL A 430 -22.44 -20.76 -2.99
CA VAL A 430 -22.16 -19.51 -2.26
C VAL A 430 -22.22 -19.85 -0.77
N GLY A 431 -21.04 -20.03 -0.15
CA GLY A 431 -20.93 -20.20 1.30
C GLY A 431 -21.02 -18.86 2.02
N ALA A 432 -22.16 -18.58 2.63
CA ALA A 432 -22.35 -17.48 3.57
C ALA A 432 -21.64 -17.77 4.89
N LEU A 433 -20.89 -16.79 5.41
CA LEU A 433 -20.30 -16.78 6.75
C LEU A 433 -21.38 -16.79 7.83
N ILE A 434 -21.14 -17.57 8.88
CA ILE A 434 -21.83 -17.49 10.19
C ILE A 434 -20.88 -16.84 11.20
N TYR A 435 -21.49 -15.97 12.01
CA TYR A 435 -20.98 -15.09 13.06
C TYR A 435 -20.20 -15.73 14.24
N CYS A 436 -19.32 -14.90 14.80
CA CYS A 436 -18.94 -14.66 16.21
C CYS A 436 -18.68 -15.81 17.21
N VAL A 437 -17.49 -15.74 17.81
CA VAL A 437 -17.30 -15.63 19.28
C VAL A 437 -16.42 -14.40 19.54
#